data_AF-A0A2D6DVL6-F1
#
_entry.id   AF-A0A2D6DVL6-F1
#
_cell.length_a   1.000
_cell.length_b   1.000
_cell.length_c   1.000
_cell.angle_alpha   90.00
_cell.angle_beta   90.00
_cell.angle_gamma   90.00
#
_symmetry.space_group_name_H-M   'P 1'
#
loop_
_entity.id
_entity.type
_entity.pdbx_description
1 polymer ?
#
loop_
_entity_poly.entity_id
_entity_poly.type
_entity_poly.pdbx_seq_one_letter_code
_entity_poly.pdbx_strand_id
1 'polypeptide(L)'
;MLFDDMKMVESKSKPKKKDVNVLLPCWALAYFPIMFLVGALFSMGDPFGKFYVFVFSGMALLVLTPAYALITILLTIKRIKNGTNTIKITLFQLVPLTVYIFWLFAVLTFGGSPA
;
A
#
# COMPACT_ATOMS: atom_id res chain seq x y z
N MET A 1 -58.04 9.22 -4.41
CA MET A 1 -57.74 9.45 -2.98
C MET A 1 -57.42 8.11 -2.36
N LEU A 2 -56.40 7.93 -1.54
CA LEU A 2 -55.20 8.67 -1.20
C LEU A 2 -54.50 7.71 -0.23
N PHE A 3 -53.18 7.62 -0.30
CA PHE A 3 -52.34 6.85 0.64
C PHE A 3 -52.45 5.33 0.52
N ASP A 4 -51.57 4.74 -0.26
CA ASP A 4 -50.52 3.96 0.40
C ASP A 4 -49.32 3.91 -0.53
N ASP A 5 -48.69 5.08 -0.60
CA ASP A 5 -47.28 5.29 -0.92
C ASP A 5 -46.37 4.52 0.06
N MET A 6 -46.63 3.22 0.28
CA MET A 6 -45.61 2.31 0.77
C MET A 6 -44.76 1.85 -0.41
N LYS A 7 -44.25 2.83 -1.16
CA LYS A 7 -42.94 2.70 -1.78
C LYS A 7 -41.98 2.52 -0.61
N MET A 8 -41.83 1.27 -0.19
CA MET A 8 -40.57 0.73 0.29
C MET A 8 -39.56 0.97 -0.82
N VAL A 9 -39.15 2.22 -0.99
CA VAL A 9 -37.90 2.57 -1.63
C VAL A 9 -36.89 1.97 -0.69
N GLU A 10 -36.56 0.71 -0.95
CA GLU A 10 -35.29 0.13 -0.54
C GLU A 10 -34.25 1.16 -0.99
N SER A 11 -33.85 2.04 -0.07
CA SER A 11 -32.59 2.71 -0.17
C SER A 11 -31.57 1.61 0.02
N LYS A 12 -31.33 0.83 -1.04
CA LYS A 12 -30.08 0.08 -1.22
C LYS A 12 -29.02 1.16 -1.20
N SER A 13 -28.53 1.48 -0.01
CA SER A 13 -27.37 2.30 0.23
C SER A 13 -26.26 1.63 -0.56
N LYS A 14 -26.01 2.10 -1.79
CA LYS A 14 -24.92 1.61 -2.63
C LYS A 14 -23.70 1.61 -1.73
N PRO A 15 -23.01 0.46 -1.53
CA PRO A 15 -21.87 0.40 -0.65
C PRO A 15 -20.92 1.51 -1.08
N LYS A 16 -20.64 2.44 -0.17
CA LYS A 16 -19.82 3.62 -0.42
C LYS A 16 -18.49 3.10 -0.95
N LYS A 17 -18.27 3.21 -2.27
CA LYS A 17 -17.11 2.63 -2.95
C LYS A 17 -15.89 3.14 -2.23
N LYS A 18 -15.20 2.22 -1.55
CA LYS A 18 -14.08 2.52 -0.67
C LYS A 18 -13.01 3.19 -1.55
N ASP A 19 -12.59 4.40 -1.17
CA ASP A 19 -11.79 5.25 -2.05
C ASP A 19 -10.44 4.58 -2.34
N VAL A 20 -10.23 4.18 -3.59
CA VAL A 20 -8.99 3.54 -4.06
C VAL A 20 -7.78 4.44 -3.79
N ASN A 21 -7.98 5.75 -3.74
CA ASN A 21 -6.95 6.73 -3.43
C ASN A 21 -6.41 6.60 -1.99
N VAL A 22 -7.27 6.16 -1.07
CA VAL A 22 -6.90 5.94 0.34
C VAL A 22 -6.42 4.50 0.54
N LEU A 23 -7.08 3.54 -0.10
CA LEU A 23 -6.72 2.14 0.01
C LEU A 23 -5.33 1.87 -0.57
N LEU A 24 -5.02 2.36 -1.77
CA LEU A 24 -3.77 2.00 -2.45
C LEU A 24 -2.52 2.31 -1.60
N PRO A 25 -2.37 3.51 -1.01
CA PRO A 25 -1.23 3.79 -0.14
C PRO A 25 -1.26 3.01 1.18
N CYS A 26 -2.45 2.78 1.75
CA CYS A 26 -2.58 1.95 2.96
C CYS A 26 -2.14 0.49 2.71
N TRP A 27 -2.54 -0.10 1.58
CA TRP A 27 -2.12 -1.45 1.19
C TRP A 27 -0.62 -1.52 0.92
N ALA A 28 -0.05 -0.49 0.30
CA ALA A 28 1.38 -0.36 0.12
C ALA A 28 2.13 -0.32 1.46
N LEU A 29 1.64 0.44 2.44
CA LEU A 29 2.24 0.51 3.77
C LEU A 29 2.05 -0.76 4.61
N ALA A 30 0.97 -1.52 4.37
CA ALA A 30 0.73 -2.80 5.05
C ALA A 30 1.84 -3.83 4.80
N TYR A 31 2.65 -3.64 3.76
CA TYR A 31 3.86 -4.40 3.53
C TYR A 31 4.77 -4.51 4.77
N PHE A 32 4.99 -3.39 5.48
CA PHE A 32 5.91 -3.34 6.62
C PHE A 32 5.48 -4.18 7.83
N PRO A 33 4.25 -4.02 8.39
CA PRO A 33 3.82 -4.88 9.49
C PRO A 33 3.74 -6.36 9.09
N ILE A 34 3.44 -6.67 7.83
CA ILE A 34 3.48 -8.05 7.33
C ILE A 34 4.91 -8.59 7.35
N MET A 35 5.89 -7.84 6.82
CA MET A 35 7.30 -8.26 6.86
C MET A 35 7.83 -8.40 8.29
N PHE A 36 7.39 -7.54 9.21
CA PHE A 36 7.75 -7.65 10.62
C PHE A 36 7.21 -8.94 11.25
N LEU A 37 5.95 -9.29 10.97
CA LEU A 37 5.34 -10.53 11.42
C LEU A 37 6.05 -11.76 10.83
N VAL A 38 6.33 -11.74 9.53
CA VAL A 38 7.08 -12.81 8.85
C VAL A 38 8.47 -12.95 9.48
N GLY A 39 9.17 -11.84 9.74
CA GLY A 39 10.46 -11.82 10.41
C GLY A 39 10.40 -12.47 11.80
N ALA A 40 9.39 -12.11 12.60
CA ALA A 40 9.19 -12.67 13.92
C ALA A 40 8.94 -14.19 13.89
N LEU A 41 8.15 -14.67 12.93
CA LEU A 41 7.86 -16.11 12.78
C LEU A 41 9.10 -16.90 12.35
N PHE A 42 9.85 -16.41 11.37
CA PHE A 42 11.08 -17.09 10.90
C PHE A 42 12.18 -17.11 11.96
N SER A 43 12.20 -16.15 12.88
CA SER A 43 13.13 -16.11 14.00
C SER A 43 12.97 -17.25 15.00
N MET A 44 11.81 -17.92 15.03
CA MET A 44 11.53 -19.01 15.97
C MET A 44 12.15 -20.34 15.54
N GLY A 45 12.45 -20.50 14.24
CA GLY A 45 12.93 -21.76 13.66
C GLY A 45 14.36 -21.72 13.12
N ASP A 46 14.89 -20.55 12.79
CA ASP A 46 16.21 -20.39 12.17
C ASP A 46 16.98 -19.20 12.81
N PRO A 47 18.20 -19.41 13.33
CA PRO A 47 19.08 -18.33 13.81
C PRO A 47 19.30 -17.20 12.80
N PHE A 48 19.31 -17.52 11.50
CA PHE A 48 19.47 -16.58 10.40
C PHE A 48 18.15 -16.09 9.81
N GLY A 49 17.00 -16.55 10.33
CA GLY A 49 15.67 -16.23 9.79
C GLY A 49 15.39 -14.73 9.67
N LYS A 50 15.87 -13.93 10.64
CA LYS A 50 15.76 -12.45 10.60
C LYS A 50 16.55 -11.85 9.45
N PHE A 51 17.77 -12.35 9.22
CA PHE A 51 18.66 -11.86 8.16
C PHE A 51 18.05 -12.15 6.79
N TYR A 52 17.56 -13.38 6.57
CA TYR A 52 16.88 -13.73 5.32
C TYR A 52 15.66 -12.85 5.07
N VAL A 53 14.78 -12.69 6.07
CA VAL A 53 13.58 -11.85 5.91
C VAL A 53 13.97 -10.39 5.65
N PHE A 54 15.02 -9.86 6.29
CA PHE A 54 15.52 -8.52 6.02
C PHE A 54 15.98 -8.36 4.56
N VAL A 55 16.85 -9.23 4.06
CA VAL A 55 17.35 -9.16 2.68
C VAL A 55 16.22 -9.35 1.66
N PHE A 56 15.38 -10.38 1.84
CA PHE A 56 14.24 -10.63 0.94
C PHE A 56 13.23 -9.47 0.96
N SER A 57 13.05 -8.80 2.10
CA SER A 57 12.16 -7.65 2.17
C SER A 57 12.68 -6.49 1.30
N GLY A 58 13.98 -6.19 1.36
CA GLY A 58 14.59 -5.19 0.48
C GLY A 58 14.48 -5.57 -1.00
N MET A 59 14.78 -6.83 -1.34
CA MET A 59 14.70 -7.30 -2.72
C MET A 59 13.28 -7.24 -3.29
N ALA A 60 12.26 -7.55 -2.50
CA ALA A 60 10.87 -7.42 -2.93
C ALA A 60 10.50 -5.99 -3.32
N LEU A 61 11.07 -4.97 -2.65
CA LEU A 61 10.82 -3.57 -2.96
C LEU A 61 11.41 -3.13 -4.31
N LEU A 62 12.41 -3.83 -4.87
CA LEU A 62 12.91 -3.53 -6.22
C LEU A 62 11.83 -3.74 -7.29
N VAL A 63 10.89 -4.66 -7.04
CA VAL A 63 9.74 -4.92 -7.91
C VAL A 63 8.53 -4.10 -7.46
N LEU A 64 8.30 -4.00 -6.15
CA LEU A 64 7.14 -3.32 -5.59
C LEU A 64 7.15 -1.81 -5.87
N THR A 65 8.33 -1.19 -5.83
CA THR A 65 8.52 0.25 -6.04
C THR A 65 8.12 0.69 -7.46
N PRO A 66 8.68 0.12 -8.55
CA PRO A 66 8.26 0.50 -9.90
C PRO A 66 6.79 0.13 -10.17
N ALA A 67 6.30 -1.01 -9.66
CA ALA A 67 4.89 -1.37 -9.81
C ALA A 67 3.96 -0.35 -9.17
N TYR A 68 4.24 0.05 -7.93
CA TYR A 68 3.46 1.05 -7.21
C TYR A 68 3.55 2.44 -7.86
N ALA A 69 4.74 2.83 -8.33
CA ALA A 69 4.94 4.09 -9.04
C ALA A 69 4.10 4.14 -10.32
N LEU A 70 4.10 3.08 -11.14
CA LEU A 70 3.29 3.00 -12.36
C LEU A 70 1.79 3.12 -12.06
N ILE A 71 1.27 2.38 -11.08
CA ILE A 71 -0.14 2.46 -10.69
C ILE A 71 -0.49 3.89 -10.24
N THR A 72 0.38 4.52 -9.46
CA THR A 72 0.19 5.90 -8.97
C THR A 72 0.17 6.91 -10.12
N ILE A 73 1.08 6.78 -11.08
CA ILE A 73 1.14 7.62 -12.29
C ILE A 73 -0.15 7.46 -13.09
N LEU A 74 -0.58 6.22 -13.37
CA LEU A 74 -1.81 5.96 -14.13
C LEU A 74 -3.05 6.55 -13.46
N LEU A 75 -3.15 6.44 -12.13
CA LEU A 75 -4.24 7.07 -11.37
C LEU A 75 -4.17 8.59 -11.42
N THR A 76 -2.97 9.16 -11.31
CA THR A 76 -2.76 10.61 -11.37
C THR A 76 -3.14 11.17 -12.74
N ILE A 77 -2.74 10.51 -13.83
CA ILE A 77 -3.14 10.89 -15.21
C ILE A 77 -4.66 10.86 -15.35
N LYS A 78 -5.32 9.80 -14.86
CA LYS A 78 -6.79 9.71 -14.87
C LYS A 78 -7.45 10.85 -14.09
N ARG A 79 -6.89 11.26 -12.95
CA ARG A 79 -7.44 12.38 -12.16
C ARG A 79 -7.25 13.73 -12.82
N ILE A 80 -6.09 13.97 -13.44
CA ILE A 80 -5.83 15.20 -14.19
C ILE A 80 -6.86 15.34 -15.32
N LYS A 81 -7.11 14.25 -16.07
CA LYS A 81 -8.13 14.23 -17.13
C LYS A 81 -9.55 14.47 -16.61
N ASN A 82 -9.86 14.01 -15.39
CA ASN A 82 -11.18 14.14 -14.79
C ASN A 82 -11.35 15.42 -13.93
N GLY A 83 -10.35 16.30 -13.84
CA GLY A 83 -10.40 17.52 -13.02
C GLY A 83 -10.53 17.27 -11.49
N THR A 84 -10.27 16.05 -11.02
CA THR A 84 -10.47 15.64 -9.62
C THR A 84 -9.16 15.51 -8.84
N ASN A 85 -8.06 16.00 -9.40
CA ASN A 85 -6.75 15.88 -8.77
C ASN A 85 -6.58 16.93 -7.66
N THR A 86 -6.46 16.48 -6.42
CA THR A 86 -6.14 17.35 -5.27
C THR A 86 -4.73 17.07 -4.80
N ILE A 87 -3.96 18.12 -4.47
CA ILE A 87 -2.58 18.02 -3.96
C ILE A 87 -2.47 17.04 -2.79
N LYS A 88 -3.45 17.05 -1.88
CA LYS A 88 -3.52 16.13 -0.73
C LYS A 88 -3.48 14.65 -1.16
N ILE A 89 -4.20 14.29 -2.22
CA ILE A 89 -4.28 12.91 -2.69
C ILE A 89 -2.93 12.50 -3.30
N THR A 90 -2.35 13.36 -4.13
CA THR A 90 -1.03 13.09 -4.73
C THR A 90 0.03 12.93 -3.65
N LEU A 91 0.07 13.82 -2.65
CA LEU A 91 1.04 13.74 -1.55
C LEU A 91 0.88 12.44 -0.75
N PHE A 92 -0.37 12.07 -0.44
CA PHE A 92 -0.66 10.82 0.27
C PHE A 92 -0.19 9.58 -0.51
N GLN A 93 -0.31 9.59 -1.84
CA GLN A 93 0.19 8.50 -2.68
C GLN A 93 1.71 8.43 -2.79
N LEU A 94 2.43 9.52 -2.54
CA LEU A 94 3.89 9.52 -2.54
C LEU A 94 4.49 8.99 -1.24
N VAL A 95 3.74 9.02 -0.13
CA VAL A 95 4.24 8.55 1.18
C VAL A 95 4.85 7.14 1.12
N PRO A 96 4.19 6.11 0.52
CA PRO A 96 4.78 4.77 0.48
C PRO A 96 6.07 4.71 -0.34
N LEU A 97 6.21 5.54 -1.38
CA LEU A 97 7.44 5.59 -2.18
C LEU A 97 8.62 6.08 -1.33
N THR A 98 8.42 7.10 -0.50
CA THR A 98 9.47 7.57 0.43
C THR A 98 9.91 6.46 1.37
N VAL A 99 8.96 5.71 1.93
CA VAL A 99 9.28 4.60 2.85
C VAL A 99 10.00 3.47 2.10
N TYR A 100 9.57 3.14 0.88
CA TYR A 100 10.22 2.11 0.07
C TYR A 100 11.66 2.46 -0.28
N ILE A 101 11.90 3.71 -0.69
CA ILE A 101 13.24 4.20 -1.01
C ILE A 101 14.14 4.14 0.23
N PHE A 102 13.64 4.61 1.38
CA PHE A 102 14.40 4.54 2.63
C PHE A 102 14.78 3.10 3.00
N TRP A 103 13.83 2.16 2.89
CA TRP A 103 14.10 0.74 3.18
C TRP A 103 15.06 0.10 2.19
N LEU A 104 14.92 0.41 0.89
CA LEU A 104 15.86 -0.04 -0.14
C LEU A 104 17.28 0.43 0.15
N PHE A 105 17.45 1.71 0.52
CA PHE A 105 18.75 2.22 0.95
C PHE A 105 19.28 1.44 2.15
N ALA A 106 18.46 1.25 3.19
CA ALA A 106 18.88 0.52 4.37
C ALA A 106 19.39 -0.90 4.03
N VAL A 107 18.72 -1.63 3.13
CA VAL A 107 19.15 -2.96 2.70
C VAL A 107 20.39 -2.92 1.81
N LEU A 108 20.44 -2.02 0.81
CA LEU A 108 21.55 -1.94 -0.14
C LEU A 108 22.85 -1.46 0.50
N THR A 109 22.77 -0.63 1.54
CA THR A 109 23.94 -0.17 2.31
C THR A 109 24.27 -1.09 3.48
N PHE A 110 23.47 -2.14 3.72
CA PHE A 110 23.72 -3.07 4.79
C PHE A 110 24.93 -3.96 4.45
N GLY A 111 26.08 -3.65 5.04
CA GLY A 111 27.29 -4.46 4.94
C GLY A 111 27.35 -5.62 5.95
N GLY A 112 26.22 -5.96 6.60
CA GLY A 112 26.21 -6.91 7.71
C GLY A 112 26.42 -8.36 7.26
N SER A 113 27.22 -9.07 8.04
CA SER A 113 27.40 -10.52 7.98
C SER A 113 26.25 -11.21 8.73
N PRO A 114 25.81 -12.41 8.31
CA PRO A 114 24.72 -13.14 9.00
C PRO A 114 25.01 -13.56 10.45
N ALA A 115 26.13 -13.16 11.07
CA ALA A 115 26.66 -13.66 12.34
C ALA A 115 25.76 -13.45 13.57
#